data_AF-A0A1Y2BZ33-F1
#
_entry.id   AF-A0A1Y2BZ33-F1
#
_cell.length_a   1.000
_cell.length_b   1.000
_cell.length_c   1.000
_cell.angle_alpha   90.00
_cell.angle_beta   90.00
_cell.angle_gamma   90.00
#
_symmetry.space_group_name_H-M   'P 1'
#
loop_
_entity.id
_entity.type
_entity.pdbx_description
1 polymer ?
#
loop_
_entity_poly.entity_id
_entity_poly.type
_entity_poly.pdbx_seq_one_letter_code
_entity_poly.pdbx_strand_id
1 'polypeptide(L)'
;MYFIRGNKDLVKYLIDHGANVNSDYECSELVNYTYDYAYKKTTYYKTLLSMECEEGDKSLVKYLIDHGVDVNIQCYKKEKSYFAGSFNKYYTPLMIAHEKGIESIVKYLIDHD
;
A
#
# COMPACT_ATOMS: atom_id res chain seq x y z
N MET A 1 2.89 0.09 -10.73
CA MET A 1 2.32 1.41 -10.37
C MET A 1 3.33 2.43 -9.85
N TYR A 2 4.64 2.13 -9.71
CA TYR A 2 5.66 3.14 -9.37
C TYR A 2 5.62 4.39 -10.28
N PHE A 3 5.23 4.21 -11.56
CA PHE A 3 5.02 5.30 -12.52
C PHE A 3 3.79 6.16 -12.29
N ILE A 4 2.74 5.66 -11.61
CA ILE A 4 1.49 6.42 -11.41
C ILE A 4 1.55 7.26 -10.13
N ARG A 5 2.37 6.86 -9.14
CA ARG A 5 2.57 7.60 -7.87
C ARG A 5 3.06 9.03 -8.07
N GLY A 6 3.87 9.29 -9.10
CA GLY A 6 4.38 10.63 -9.41
C GLY A 6 3.36 11.55 -10.09
N ASN A 7 2.20 11.04 -10.49
CA ASN A 7 1.22 11.79 -11.26
C ASN A 7 -0.18 11.64 -10.66
N LYS A 8 -0.43 12.38 -9.57
CA LYS A 8 -1.72 12.42 -8.86
C LYS A 8 -2.87 12.80 -9.78
N ASP A 9 -2.63 13.68 -10.75
CA ASP A 9 -3.66 14.11 -11.68
C ASP A 9 -4.06 12.97 -12.62
N LEU A 10 -3.10 12.16 -13.08
CA LEU A 10 -3.39 10.93 -13.83
C LEU A 10 -4.14 9.91 -12.98
N VAL A 11 -3.77 9.74 -11.71
CA VAL A 11 -4.51 8.85 -10.78
C VAL A 11 -5.98 9.27 -10.70
N LYS A 12 -6.23 10.56 -10.41
CA LYS A 12 -7.59 11.12 -10.33
C LYS A 12 -8.34 10.94 -11.65
N TYR A 13 -7.72 11.31 -12.76
CA TYR A 13 -8.32 11.15 -14.09
C TYR A 13 -8.76 9.71 -14.34
N LEU A 14 -7.93 8.71 -14.02
CA LEU A 14 -8.29 7.30 -14.21
C LEU A 14 -9.48 6.89 -13.34
N ILE A 15 -9.51 7.32 -12.07
CA ILE A 15 -10.62 7.04 -11.14
C ILE A 15 -11.92 7.69 -11.63
N ASP A 16 -11.86 8.95 -12.03
CA ASP A 16 -13.00 9.69 -12.62
C ASP A 16 -13.56 9.00 -13.88
N HIS A 17 -12.73 8.22 -14.58
CA HIS A 17 -13.10 7.45 -15.76
C HIS A 17 -13.38 5.97 -15.48
N GLY A 18 -13.62 5.60 -14.23
CA GLY A 18 -14.10 4.28 -13.83
C GLY A 18 -13.01 3.24 -13.58
N ALA A 19 -11.75 3.65 -13.40
CA ALA A 19 -10.73 2.75 -12.88
C ALA A 19 -11.14 2.23 -11.50
N ASN A 20 -10.95 0.93 -11.26
CA ASN A 20 -11.27 0.32 -9.98
C ASN A 20 -10.33 0.82 -8.87
N VAL A 21 -10.87 1.57 -7.91
CA VAL A 21 -10.12 2.13 -6.78
C VAL A 21 -9.70 1.08 -5.74
N ASN A 22 -10.37 -0.08 -5.73
CA ASN A 22 -10.18 -1.17 -4.76
C ASN A 22 -9.21 -2.25 -5.24
N SER A 23 -8.54 -2.07 -6.38
CA SER A 23 -7.55 -3.03 -6.85
C SER A 23 -6.33 -3.03 -5.93
N ASP A 24 -5.96 -4.21 -5.44
CA ASP A 24 -4.60 -4.44 -4.94
C ASP A 24 -3.65 -4.66 -6.14
N TYR A 25 -2.36 -4.50 -5.89
CA TYR A 25 -1.36 -4.85 -6.88
C TYR A 25 -0.10 -5.40 -6.20
N GLU A 26 0.58 -6.26 -6.95
CA GLU A 26 1.84 -6.86 -6.54
C GLU A 26 3.02 -5.94 -6.88
N CYS A 27 3.90 -5.71 -5.92
CA CYS A 27 5.20 -5.10 -6.14
C CYS A 27 6.28 -5.97 -5.49
N SER A 28 7.22 -6.48 -6.26
CA SER A 28 8.31 -7.30 -5.75
C SER A 28 9.63 -6.54 -5.71
N GLU A 29 10.32 -6.60 -4.58
CA GLU A 29 11.68 -6.11 -4.40
C GLU A 29 12.61 -7.31 -4.22
N LEU A 30 13.67 -7.37 -5.03
CA LEU A 30 14.70 -8.40 -4.94
C LEU A 30 15.93 -7.80 -4.28
N VAL A 31 16.25 -8.26 -3.07
CA VAL A 31 17.45 -7.83 -2.36
C VAL A 31 18.41 -9.00 -2.32
N ASN A 32 19.52 -8.87 -3.05
CA ASN A 32 20.62 -9.84 -3.00
C ASN A 32 21.56 -9.42 -1.87
N TYR A 33 21.52 -10.13 -0.73
CA TYR A 33 22.53 -9.92 0.31
C TYR A 33 23.82 -10.59 -0.14
N THR A 34 24.82 -9.77 -0.39
CA THR A 34 26.16 -10.16 -0.82
C THR A 34 26.81 -11.13 0.16
N TYR A 35 27.37 -12.21 -0.40
CA TYR A 35 28.36 -13.17 0.09
C TYR A 35 27.95 -14.63 0.37
N ASP A 36 26.67 -15.02 0.38
CA ASP A 36 26.34 -16.43 0.72
C ASP A 36 25.15 -17.08 -0.02
N TYR A 37 24.87 -16.71 -1.28
CA TYR A 37 23.80 -17.31 -2.11
C TYR A 37 22.37 -17.29 -1.52
N ALA A 38 22.15 -16.63 -0.38
CA ALA A 38 20.86 -16.49 0.27
C ALA A 38 20.00 -15.44 -0.45
N TYR A 39 19.22 -15.87 -1.42
CA TYR A 39 18.23 -15.02 -2.08
C TYR A 39 17.05 -14.72 -1.15
N LYS A 40 16.85 -13.44 -0.84
CA LYS A 40 15.63 -12.95 -0.16
C LYS A 40 14.75 -12.22 -1.18
N LYS A 41 13.58 -12.78 -1.45
CA LYS A 41 12.53 -12.09 -2.22
C LYS A 41 11.51 -11.51 -1.26
N THR A 42 11.26 -10.22 -1.39
CA THR A 42 10.17 -9.55 -0.68
C THR A 42 9.12 -9.14 -1.71
N THR A 43 7.90 -9.62 -1.54
CA THR A 43 6.75 -9.19 -2.34
C THR A 43 5.79 -8.42 -1.45
N TYR A 44 5.32 -7.28 -1.92
CA TYR A 44 4.28 -6.47 -1.29
C TYR A 44 3.02 -6.54 -2.13
N TYR A 45 1.89 -6.70 -1.46
CA TYR A 45 0.55 -6.54 -2.03
C TYR A 45 -0.08 -5.36 -1.32
N LYS A 46 -0.29 -4.28 -2.07
CA LYS A 46 -0.71 -2.98 -1.55
C LYS A 46 -1.89 -2.47 -2.36
N THR A 47 -2.77 -1.71 -1.73
CA THR A 47 -3.79 -0.89 -2.39
C THR A 47 -3.30 0.52 -2.60
N LEU A 48 -4.00 1.27 -3.48
CA LEU A 48 -3.75 2.70 -3.65
C LEU A 48 -3.86 3.45 -2.32
N LEU A 49 -4.92 3.21 -1.55
CA LEU A 49 -5.10 3.81 -0.23
C LEU A 49 -3.93 3.50 0.72
N SER A 50 -3.48 2.25 0.79
CA SER A 50 -2.38 1.85 1.68
C SER A 50 -1.06 2.57 1.38
N MET A 51 -0.78 2.84 0.10
CA MET A 51 0.38 3.64 -0.31
C MET A 51 0.26 5.08 0.17
N GLU A 52 -0.91 5.70 -0.02
CA GLU A 52 -1.10 7.09 0.37
C GLU A 52 -1.07 7.27 1.89
N CYS A 53 -1.53 6.26 2.64
CA CYS A 53 -1.34 6.18 4.09
C CYS A 53 0.13 6.05 4.49
N GLU A 54 0.94 5.32 3.73
CA GLU A 54 2.37 5.14 3.97
C GLU A 54 3.17 6.43 3.72
N GLU A 55 2.81 7.18 2.68
CA GLU A 55 3.45 8.45 2.29
C GLU A 55 2.90 9.66 3.07
N GLY A 56 1.69 9.54 3.63
CA GLY A 56 1.03 10.64 4.32
C GLY A 56 0.32 11.63 3.42
N ASP A 57 -0.03 11.26 2.19
CA ASP A 57 -0.74 12.13 1.26
C ASP A 57 -2.23 12.27 1.62
N LYS A 58 -2.50 13.17 2.55
CA LYS A 58 -3.86 13.46 3.01
C LYS A 58 -4.80 13.87 1.89
N SER A 59 -4.30 14.54 0.84
CA SER A 59 -5.16 15.02 -0.24
C SER A 59 -5.67 13.86 -1.08
N LEU A 60 -4.79 12.92 -1.41
CA LEU A 60 -5.17 11.75 -2.19
C LEU A 60 -5.94 10.73 -1.35
N VAL A 61 -5.61 10.54 -0.06
CA VAL A 61 -6.41 9.72 0.86
C VAL A 61 -7.87 10.16 0.90
N LYS A 62 -8.13 11.46 1.09
CA LYS A 62 -9.50 12.01 1.11
C LYS A 62 -10.22 11.76 -0.22
N TYR A 63 -9.55 12.07 -1.33
CA TYR A 63 -10.11 11.86 -2.66
C TYR A 63 -10.49 10.39 -2.89
N LEU A 64 -9.66 9.43 -2.48
CA LEU A 64 -9.95 8.00 -2.63
C LEU A 64 -11.18 7.56 -1.82
N ILE A 65 -11.31 8.05 -0.58
CA ILE A 65 -12.45 7.79 0.30
C ILE A 65 -13.74 8.38 -0.26
N ASP A 66 -13.68 9.61 -0.78
CA ASP A 66 -14.82 10.25 -1.45
C ASP A 66 -15.28 9.47 -2.70
N HIS A 67 -14.41 8.65 -3.29
CA HIS A 67 -14.71 7.80 -4.46
C HIS A 67 -14.99 6.33 -4.09
N GLY A 68 -15.31 6.05 -2.82
CA GLY A 68 -15.82 4.74 -2.40
C GLY A 68 -14.74 3.65 -2.32
N VAL A 69 -13.50 4.02 -2.01
CA VAL A 69 -12.48 3.02 -1.67
C VAL A 69 -12.88 2.29 -0.38
N ASP A 70 -12.69 0.98 -0.37
CA ASP A 70 -12.80 0.15 0.82
C ASP A 70 -11.54 0.36 1.68
N VAL A 71 -11.75 0.99 2.84
CA VAL A 71 -10.68 1.37 3.77
C VAL A 71 -10.10 0.17 4.53
N ASN A 72 -10.76 -0.98 4.48
CA ASN A 72 -10.42 -2.18 5.23
C ASN A 72 -9.65 -3.23 4.43
N ILE A 73 -9.35 -2.97 3.15
CA ILE A 73 -8.61 -3.93 2.32
C ILE A 73 -7.25 -4.26 2.95
N GLN A 74 -7.08 -5.54 3.26
CA GLN A 74 -5.86 -6.04 3.87
C GLN A 74 -4.73 -6.14 2.84
N CYS A 75 -3.63 -5.47 3.14
CA CYS A 75 -2.36 -5.55 2.42
C CYS A 75 -1.46 -6.59 3.09
N TYR A 76 -0.45 -7.09 2.37
CA TYR A 76 0.52 -7.98 2.99
C TYR A 76 1.90 -7.94 2.35
N LYS A 77 2.89 -8.29 3.17
CA LYS A 77 4.29 -8.46 2.81
C LYS A 77 4.62 -9.93 2.91
N LYS A 78 5.07 -10.53 1.81
CA LYS A 78 5.57 -11.89 1.72
C LYS A 78 7.08 -11.87 1.63
N GLU A 79 7.75 -12.39 2.64
CA GLU A 79 9.19 -12.60 2.65
C GLU A 79 9.48 -14.08 2.40
N LYS A 80 10.23 -14.38 1.34
CA LYS A 80 10.71 -15.73 1.06
C LYS A 80 12.22 -15.77 1.24
N SER A 81 12.67 -16.61 2.18
CA SER A 81 14.08 -16.94 2.39
C SER A 81 14.29 -18.44 2.16
N TYR A 82 15.40 -18.80 1.51
CA TYR A 82 15.75 -20.21 1.28
C TYR A 82 15.98 -20.99 2.57
N PHE A 83 16.49 -20.32 3.62
CA PHE A 83 16.89 -20.97 4.88
C PHE A 83 15.87 -20.77 6.01
N ALA A 84 15.14 -19.64 6.01
CA ALA A 84 14.23 -19.29 7.11
C ALA A 84 12.76 -19.61 6.81
N GLY A 85 12.42 -20.07 5.60
CA GLY A 85 11.03 -20.30 5.19
C GLY A 85 10.34 -19.05 4.65
N SER A 86 9.01 -19.10 4.54
CA SER A 86 8.17 -17.99 4.06
C SER A 86 7.40 -17.37 5.23
N PHE A 87 7.46 -16.05 5.36
CA PHE A 87 6.70 -15.30 6.34
C PHE A 87 5.80 -14.29 5.64
N ASN A 88 4.54 -14.24 6.05
CA ASN A 88 3.59 -13.22 5.59
C ASN A 88 3.29 -12.30 6.77
N LYS A 89 3.43 -10.98 6.58
CA LYS A 89 2.95 -9.95 7.50
C LYS A 89 1.79 -9.22 6.85
N TYR A 90 0.69 -9.07 7.55
CA TYR A 90 -0.52 -8.42 7.04
C TYR A 90 -0.76 -7.09 7.73
N TYR A 91 -1.40 -6.16 7.03
CA TYR A 91 -1.63 -4.79 7.49
C TYR A 91 -2.90 -4.22 6.84
N THR A 92 -3.63 -3.37 7.54
CA THR A 92 -4.66 -2.52 6.94
C THR A 92 -4.13 -1.10 6.70
N PRO A 93 -4.77 -0.28 5.86
CA PRO A 93 -4.44 1.15 5.72
C PRO A 93 -4.38 1.88 7.07
N LEU A 94 -5.30 1.55 8.00
CA LEU A 94 -5.30 2.09 9.37
C LEU A 94 -4.03 1.70 10.15
N MET A 95 -3.61 0.43 10.10
CA MET A 95 -2.37 -0.03 10.75
C MET A 95 -1.15 0.70 10.19
N ILE A 96 -1.09 0.92 8.87
CA ILE A 96 0.01 1.64 8.22
C ILE A 96 0.03 3.10 8.68
N ALA A 97 -1.11 3.80 8.64
CA ALA A 97 -1.20 5.19 9.08
C ALA A 97 -0.82 5.36 10.57
N HIS A 98 -1.19 4.37 11.40
CA HIS A 98 -0.81 4.32 12.80
C HIS A 98 0.70 4.09 13.00
N GLU A 99 1.30 3.12 12.31
CA GLU A 99 2.74 2.84 12.36
C GLU A 99 3.58 4.05 11.90
N LYS A 100 3.07 4.83 10.94
CA LYS A 100 3.70 6.06 10.45
C LYS A 100 3.46 7.28 11.36
N GLY A 101 2.59 7.18 12.37
CA GLY A 101 2.26 8.28 13.27
C GLY A 101 1.46 9.42 12.62
N ILE A 102 0.71 9.14 11.54
CA ILE A 102 0.00 10.18 10.78
C ILE A 102 -1.41 10.37 11.33
N GLU A 103 -1.50 11.02 12.50
CA GLU A 103 -2.75 11.14 13.27
C GLU A 103 -3.96 11.62 12.47
N SER A 104 -3.77 12.57 11.55
CA SER A 104 -4.86 13.09 10.74
C SER A 104 -5.45 12.06 9.78
N ILE A 105 -4.62 11.14 9.26
CA ILE A 105 -5.10 10.05 8.40
C ILE A 105 -5.75 8.99 9.27
N VAL A 106 -5.18 8.65 10.42
CA VAL A 106 -5.77 7.72 11.39
C VAL A 106 -7.18 8.15 11.78
N LYS A 107 -7.37 9.41 12.20
CA LYS A 107 -8.68 9.96 12.55
C LYS A 107 -9.64 9.88 11.36
N TYR A 108 -9.18 10.30 10.18
CA TYR A 108 -10.02 10.32 8.99
C TYR A 108 -10.48 8.92 8.55
N LEU A 109 -9.60 7.91 8.64
CA LEU A 109 -9.94 6.51 8.36
C LEU A 109 -10.96 5.97 9.37
N ILE A 110 -10.80 6.27 10.67
CA ILE A 110 -11.77 5.86 11.71
C ILE A 110 -13.15 6.47 11.48
N ASP A 111 -13.20 7.72 11.02
CA ASP A 111 -14.46 8.41 10.72
C ASP A 111 -15.19 7.82 9.49
N HIS A 112 -14.52 6.99 8.68
CA HIS A 112 -15.02 6.44 7.42
C HIS A 112 -14.87 4.91 7.32
N ASP A 113 -14.84 4.21 8.47
CA ASP A 113 -14.76 2.75 8.61
C ASP A 113 -16.11 2.03 8.42
#